data_AF-A0A157ZSX5-F1
#
_entry.id   AF-A0A157ZSX5-F1
#
_cell.length_a   1.000
_cell.length_b   1.000
_cell.length_c   1.000
_cell.angle_alpha   90.00
_cell.angle_beta   90.00
_cell.angle_gamma   90.00
#
_symmetry.space_group_name_H-M   'P 1'
#
loop_
_entity.id
_entity.type
_entity.pdbx_description
1 polymer ?
#
loop_
_entity_poly.entity_id
_entity_poly.type
_entity_poly.pdbx_seq_one_letter_code
_entity_poly.pdbx_strand_id
1 'polypeptide(L)'
;MIRKTLNASRLQQEVDRRIHRLHEIVEDGVKIRVPRPQLQAPDKTGCNWTMDHFGNAIGFERNVEEVLKAVRAEYNLSTEAKDAANPFGD
;
A
#
# COMPACT_ATOMS: atom_id res chain seq x y z
N MET A 1 0.62 -15.16 13.30
CA MET A 1 0.61 -15.01 11.82
C MET A 1 1.97 -14.51 11.39
N ILE A 2 2.60 -15.17 10.43
CA ILE A 2 3.91 -14.77 9.89
C ILE A 2 3.66 -13.69 8.85
N ARG A 3 4.19 -12.49 9.07
CA ARG A 3 4.11 -11.40 8.08
C ARG A 3 4.98 -11.72 6.89
N LYS A 4 4.43 -11.57 5.69
CA LYS A 4 5.23 -11.66 4.46
C LYS A 4 5.94 -10.32 4.26
N THR A 5 7.18 -10.34 3.80
CA THR A 5 7.91 -9.12 3.44
C THR A 5 7.78 -8.88 1.93
N LEU A 6 7.38 -7.66 1.55
CA LEU A 6 7.25 -7.23 0.15
C LEU A 6 8.09 -5.99 -0.11
N ASN A 7 8.61 -5.87 -1.32
CA ASN A 7 9.28 -4.65 -1.79
C ASN A 7 8.28 -3.51 -1.95
N ALA A 8 8.78 -2.27 -1.90
CA ALA A 8 7.96 -1.05 -1.96
C ALA A 8 6.96 -1.04 -3.13
N SER A 9 7.41 -1.41 -4.34
CA SER A 9 6.54 -1.44 -5.52
C SER A 9 5.46 -2.53 -5.45
N ARG A 10 5.78 -3.71 -4.91
CA ARG A 10 4.80 -4.80 -4.74
C ARG A 10 3.76 -4.42 -3.70
N LEU A 11 4.20 -3.82 -2.60
CA LEU A 11 3.32 -3.38 -1.53
C LEU A 11 2.42 -2.23 -2.00
N GLN A 12 2.95 -1.28 -2.79
CA GLN A 12 2.16 -0.25 -3.45
C GLN A 12 1.10 -0.84 -4.39
N GLN A 13 1.48 -1.78 -5.25
CA GLN A 13 0.53 -2.45 -6.17
C GLN A 13 -0.55 -3.24 -5.44
N GLU A 14 -0.22 -3.87 -4.31
CA GLU A 14 -1.20 -4.63 -3.53
C GLU A 14 -2.23 -3.70 -2.87
N VAL A 15 -1.77 -2.57 -2.32
CA VAL A 15 -2.65 -1.52 -1.77
C VAL A 15 -3.52 -0.94 -2.89
N ASP A 16 -2.93 -0.56 -4.02
CA ASP A 16 -3.65 -0.04 -5.19
C ASP A 16 -4.72 -1.01 -5.68
N ARG A 17 -4.37 -2.29 -5.86
CA ARG A 17 -5.31 -3.33 -6.28
C ARG A 17 -6.45 -3.53 -5.29
N ARG A 18 -6.17 -3.51 -3.99
CA ARG A 18 -7.22 -3.67 -2.96
C ARG A 18 -8.14 -2.46 -2.91
N ILE A 19 -7.57 -1.25 -3.00
CA ILE A 19 -8.34 -0.01 -3.03
C ILE A 19 -9.24 0.02 -4.27
N HIS A 20 -8.71 -0.25 -5.46
CA HIS A 20 -9.47 -0.27 -6.72
C HIS A 20 -10.39 -1.50 -6.85
N ARG A 21 -10.40 -2.42 -5.86
CA ARG A 21 -11.38 -3.49 -5.75
C ARG A 21 -12.54 -3.16 -4.83
N LEU A 22 -12.46 -2.06 -4.08
CA LEU A 22 -13.56 -1.62 -3.23
C LEU A 22 -14.72 -1.18 -4.12
N HIS A 23 -15.90 -1.73 -3.84
CA HIS A 23 -17.10 -1.47 -4.63
C HIS A 23 -17.36 0.04 -4.75
N GLU A 24 -17.30 0.78 -3.65
CA GLU A 24 -17.53 2.23 -3.63
C GLU A 24 -16.58 3.00 -4.56
N ILE A 25 -15.31 2.59 -4.66
CA ILE A 25 -14.32 3.24 -5.54
C ILE A 25 -14.55 2.87 -7.01
N VAL A 26 -14.92 1.61 -7.26
CA VAL A 26 -15.25 1.13 -8.61
C VAL A 26 -16.52 1.78 -9.13
N GLU A 27 -17.54 1.91 -8.30
CA GLU A 27 -18.82 2.55 -8.64
C GLU A 27 -18.64 4.04 -8.94
N ASP A 28 -17.86 4.75 -8.11
CA ASP A 28 -17.60 6.18 -8.29
C ASP A 28 -16.55 6.44 -9.41
N GLY A 29 -15.87 5.39 -9.89
CA GLY A 29 -14.84 5.47 -10.92
C GLY A 29 -13.57 6.23 -10.47
N VAL A 30 -13.37 6.36 -9.15
CA VAL A 30 -12.31 7.18 -8.58
C VAL A 30 -10.97 6.48 -8.67
N LYS A 31 -10.00 7.16 -9.28
CA LYS A 31 -8.61 6.69 -9.29
C LYS A 31 -7.87 7.26 -8.10
N ILE A 32 -7.88 6.52 -6.99
CA ILE A 32 -7.07 6.86 -5.82
C ILE A 32 -5.60 6.66 -6.16
N ARG A 33 -4.80 7.70 -5.96
CA ARG A 33 -3.35 7.66 -6.16
C ARG A 33 -2.70 7.12 -4.90
N VAL A 34 -2.20 5.89 -4.97
CA VAL A 34 -1.48 5.25 -3.86
C VAL A 34 -0.02 5.73 -3.84
N PRO A 35 0.44 6.37 -2.74
CA PRO A 35 1.82 6.81 -2.62
C PRO A 35 2.76 5.62 -2.43
N ARG A 36 4.06 5.85 -2.64
CA ARG A 36 5.07 4.82 -2.39
C ARG A 36 5.21 4.61 -0.86
N PRO A 37 5.27 3.37 -0.36
CA PRO A 37 5.47 3.13 1.06
C PRO A 37 6.85 3.63 1.49
N GLN A 38 6.89 4.35 2.59
CA GLN A 38 8.11 4.83 3.23
C GLN A 38 8.43 3.95 4.44
N LEU A 39 9.69 3.56 4.55
CA LEU A 39 10.18 2.81 5.71
C LEU A 39 10.10 3.70 6.96
N GLN A 40 9.55 3.17 8.05
CA GLN A 40 9.48 3.83 9.34
C GLN A 40 9.84 2.85 10.47
N ALA A 41 9.96 3.37 11.69
CA ALA A 41 10.10 2.53 12.87
C ALA A 41 8.92 1.56 13.00
N PRO A 42 9.15 0.31 13.43
CA PRO A 42 8.09 -0.66 13.62
C PRO A 42 7.05 -0.13 14.61
N ASP A 43 5.82 -0.02 14.14
CA ASP A 43 4.69 0.47 14.94
C ASP A 43 4.32 -0.50 16.07
N LYS A 44 3.33 -0.16 16.90
CA LYS A 44 2.80 -1.10 17.92
C LYS A 44 2.29 -2.41 17.32
N THR A 45 1.89 -2.37 16.05
CA THR A 45 1.53 -3.57 15.29
C THR A 45 2.78 -4.34 14.88
N GLY A 46 3.94 -3.70 14.73
CA GLY A 46 5.19 -4.23 14.19
C GLY A 46 5.32 -4.03 12.67
N CYS A 47 4.54 -3.09 12.12
CA CYS A 47 4.65 -2.64 10.73
C CYS A 47 5.77 -1.61 10.60
N ASN A 48 6.73 -1.86 9.71
CA ASN A 48 7.91 -1.01 9.52
C ASN A 48 7.78 -0.02 8.35
N TRP A 49 6.56 0.27 7.91
CA TRP A 49 6.31 1.20 6.81
C TRP A 49 5.01 1.97 6.99
N THR A 50 4.96 3.15 6.38
CA THR A 50 3.78 3.99 6.31
C THR A 50 3.57 4.52 4.90
N MET A 51 2.34 4.92 4.60
CA MET A 51 1.92 5.57 3.38
C MET A 51 1.08 6.76 3.83
N ASP A 52 1.56 7.95 3.52
CA ASP A 52 0.89 9.19 3.84
C ASP A 52 0.63 9.93 2.51
N HIS A 53 -0.47 10.69 2.42
CA HIS A 53 -0.94 11.39 1.21
C HIS A 53 -1.49 10.51 0.08
N PHE A 54 -2.64 9.86 0.30
CA PHE A 54 -3.42 9.28 -0.79
C PHE A 54 -4.09 10.38 -1.62
N GLY A 55 -3.80 10.42 -2.92
CA GLY A 55 -4.45 11.36 -3.82
C GLY A 55 -5.87 10.90 -4.15
N ASN A 56 -6.84 11.82 -4.15
CA ASN A 56 -8.26 11.53 -4.40
C ASN A 56 -8.89 10.51 -3.43
N ALA A 57 -8.37 10.37 -2.21
CA ALA A 57 -8.98 9.52 -1.18
C ALA A 57 -10.05 10.25 -0.33
N ILE A 58 -10.31 11.52 -0.60
CA ILE A 58 -11.31 12.32 0.11
C ILE A 58 -12.69 11.65 -0.07
N GLY A 59 -13.35 11.30 1.03
CA GLY A 59 -14.61 10.54 1.03
C GLY A 59 -14.46 9.02 1.11
N PHE A 60 -13.26 8.47 0.86
CA PHE A 60 -12.94 7.03 0.94
C PHE A 60 -11.90 6.73 2.03
N GLU A 61 -11.59 7.70 2.90
CA GLU A 61 -10.55 7.62 3.92
C GLU A 61 -10.70 6.36 4.78
N ARG A 62 -11.92 6.07 5.26
CA ARG A 62 -12.21 4.86 6.02
C ARG A 62 -11.84 3.58 5.28
N ASN A 63 -12.25 3.47 4.02
CA ASN A 63 -12.01 2.27 3.24
C ASN A 63 -10.52 2.09 2.94
N VAL A 64 -9.83 3.20 2.64
CA VAL A 64 -8.37 3.22 2.45
C VAL A 64 -7.67 2.82 3.75
N GLU A 65 -8.10 3.34 4.90
CA GLU A 65 -7.56 2.98 6.22
C GLU A 65 -7.78 1.49 6.54
N GLU A 66 -8.94 0.92 6.24
CA GLU A 66 -9.22 -0.50 6.44
C GLU A 66 -8.31 -1.39 5.57
N VAL A 67 -8.18 -1.04 4.28
CA VAL A 67 -7.27 -1.74 3.37
C VAL A 67 -5.83 -1.64 3.85
N LEU A 68 -5.39 -0.45 4.25
CA LEU A 68 -4.06 -0.22 4.81
C LEU A 68 -3.83 -1.06 6.05
N LYS A 69 -4.77 -1.09 7.00
CA LYS A 69 -4.65 -1.85 8.24
C LYS A 69 -4.52 -3.34 7.97
N ALA A 70 -5.29 -3.88 7.02
CA ALA A 70 -5.18 -5.27 6.58
C ALA A 70 -3.79 -5.55 5.96
N VAL A 71 -3.35 -4.71 5.01
CA VAL A 71 -2.04 -4.87 4.37
C VAL A 71 -0.90 -4.74 5.39
N ARG A 72 -0.95 -3.79 6.33
CA ARG A 72 0.04 -3.62 7.40
C ARG A 72 0.08 -4.80 8.37
N ALA A 73 -1.05 -5.48 8.58
CA ALA A 73 -1.10 -6.68 9.41
C ALA A 73 -0.47 -7.90 8.72
N GLU A 74 -0.64 -8.01 7.40
CA GLU A 74 -0.18 -9.13 6.56
C GLU A 74 1.25 -8.95 6.04
N TYR A 75 1.64 -7.71 5.72
CA TYR A 75 2.85 -7.39 4.97
C TYR A 75 3.74 -6.35 5.66
N ASN A 76 5.04 -6.65 5.69
CA ASN A 76 6.09 -5.70 6.06
C ASN A 76 6.86 -5.24 4.82
N LEU A 77 7.46 -4.06 4.90
CA LEU A 77 8.30 -3.53 3.84
C LEU A 77 9.66 -4.20 3.94
N SER A 78 10.07 -4.87 2.87
CA SER A 78 11.43 -5.41 2.77
C SER A 78 12.43 -4.26 2.82
N THR A 79 13.38 -4.32 3.73
CA THR A 79 14.52 -3.38 3.80
C THR A 79 15.54 -3.61 2.69
N GLU A 80 15.37 -4.65 1.87
CA GLU A 80 16.05 -4.78 0.58
C GLU A 80 15.51 -3.70 -0.37
N ALA A 81 16.06 -2.50 -0.24
CA ALA A 81 16.06 -1.48 -1.27
C ALA A 81 16.89 -1.97 -2.47
N LYS A 82 16.47 -3.06 -3.11
CA LYS A 82 16.81 -3.25 -4.52
C LYS A 82 15.73 -2.51 -5.29
N ASP A 83 16.14 -1.32 -5.71
CA ASP A 83 15.61 -0.53 -6.79
C ASP A 83 14.76 -1.34 -7.75
N ALA A 84 13.68 -0.71 -8.20
CA ALA A 84 12.84 -1.21 -9.26
C ALA A 84 13.72 -1.74 -10.39
N ALA A 85 13.88 -3.06 -10.47
CA ALA A 85 14.34 -3.73 -11.67
C ALA A 85 13.24 -3.46 -12.69
N ASN A 86 13.43 -2.39 -13.44
CA ASN A 86 12.63 -1.96 -14.56
C ASN A 86 12.38 -3.18 -15.46
N PRO A 87 11.15 -3.74 -15.53
CA PRO A 87 10.88 -4.90 -16.39
C PRO A 87 10.71 -4.48 -17.86
N PHE A 88 10.88 -3.19 -18.17
CA PHE A 88 10.87 -2.61 -19.51
C PHE A 88 12.21 -1.87 -19.74
N GLY A 89 13.32 -2.61 -19.70
CA GLY A 89 14.60 -2.13 -20.21
C GLY A 89 14.68 -2.42 -21.71
N ASP A 90 14.65 -1.35 -22.50
CA ASP A 90 14.86 -1.21 -23.97
C ASP A 90 14.23 -2.26 -24.90
#